data_AF-A0A520DYI4-F1
#
_entry.id   AF-A0A520DYI4-F1
#
_cell.length_a   1.000
_cell.length_b   1.000
_cell.length_c   1.000
_cell.angle_alpha   90.00
_cell.angle_beta   90.00
_cell.angle_gamma   90.00
#
_symmetry.space_group_name_H-M   'P 1'
#
loop_
_entity.id
_entity.type
_entity.pdbx_description
1 polymer ?
#
loop_
_entity_poly.entity_id
_entity_poly.type
_entity_poly.pdbx_seq_one_letter_code
_entity_poly.pdbx_strand_id
1 'polypeptide(L)'
;MRAIFTIISYNYLPLAWSLMDSIAKTNESDFDLFIVVADSKKEDLISLKNVKSYNITYLAGEEIFTNENFRLELAFKYDVTEFCTSLKPYTFLKLADENKYEGIIYFDPDFIVYSDISDVFEKLQTKLCVVTPHYYNIEENHSGYVSEKVILFAGIFNFGFFAINPNHKDGIKLLKWWANRLVDGAYHDKVDAYHTDQKWMDYLPTYFGDDVFIIRKPGYNLAIWNLHQRNIIKDGGKFLVHDIGSNNFDNLSFIHFAGFDYNNLEVVHKHYLDVPSNKFPALKELMQEYRMRLQENGFEKHITIPYKYNSFENGKPVIKFHRRLYRVSLGDQIQYINPFSCGDNSFYTALESKKLLANNNPDKFNEQNYNGVGRKLKIINKLFGMVKGILGFEKYALFIKFLARYARFENQYFLLKGSDTTQYINENRNQSS
;
A
#
# COMPACT_ATOMS: atom_id res chain seq x y z
N MET A 1 -12.88 -20.14 -15.52
CA MET A 1 -11.53 -20.19 -14.92
C MET A 1 -11.43 -19.15 -13.81
N ARG A 2 -10.45 -19.27 -12.92
CA ARG A 2 -10.26 -18.37 -11.77
C ARG A 2 -8.84 -17.83 -11.77
N ALA A 3 -8.65 -16.55 -11.43
CA ALA A 3 -7.34 -15.92 -11.39
C ALA A 3 -7.00 -15.41 -9.99
N ILE A 4 -5.73 -15.54 -9.61
CA ILE A 4 -5.20 -14.94 -8.39
C ILE A 4 -3.92 -14.20 -8.74
N PHE A 5 -3.78 -12.97 -8.26
CA PHE A 5 -2.58 -12.18 -8.51
C PHE A 5 -2.10 -11.40 -7.29
N THR A 6 -0.82 -11.03 -7.35
CA THR A 6 -0.19 -10.09 -6.43
C THR A 6 0.66 -9.09 -7.20
N ILE A 7 0.99 -7.95 -6.58
CA ILE A 7 1.83 -6.90 -7.15
C ILE A 7 2.99 -6.63 -6.21
N ILE A 8 4.20 -6.61 -6.76
CA ILE A 8 5.44 -6.40 -6.00
C ILE A 8 6.37 -5.43 -6.75
N SER A 9 7.32 -4.86 -6.02
CA SER A 9 8.61 -4.51 -6.60
C SER A 9 9.53 -5.72 -6.63
N TYR A 10 10.52 -5.75 -7.51
CA TYR A 10 11.37 -6.92 -7.77
C TYR A 10 12.05 -7.46 -6.50
N ASN A 11 12.45 -6.57 -5.58
CA ASN A 11 13.08 -6.93 -4.32
C ASN A 11 12.16 -7.71 -3.34
N TYR A 12 10.85 -7.74 -3.60
CA TYR A 12 9.85 -8.49 -2.82
C TYR A 12 9.41 -9.81 -3.48
N LEU A 13 10.10 -10.28 -4.53
CA LEU A 13 9.84 -11.59 -5.17
C LEU A 13 9.66 -12.75 -4.18
N PRO A 14 10.49 -12.89 -3.13
CA PRO A 14 10.34 -13.99 -2.18
C PRO A 14 9.03 -13.97 -1.40
N LEU A 15 8.46 -12.78 -1.15
CA LEU A 15 7.14 -12.66 -0.51
C LEU A 15 6.05 -13.22 -1.43
N ALA A 16 6.02 -12.77 -2.69
CA ALA A 16 5.07 -13.25 -3.69
C ALA A 16 5.19 -14.76 -3.92
N TRP A 17 6.41 -15.31 -3.97
CA TRP A 17 6.60 -16.75 -4.06
C TRP A 17 6.04 -17.50 -2.85
N SER A 18 6.27 -17.01 -1.63
CA SER A 18 5.72 -17.66 -0.42
C SER A 18 4.19 -17.63 -0.40
N LEU A 19 3.57 -16.55 -0.87
CA LEU A 19 2.13 -16.46 -1.07
C LEU A 19 1.66 -17.50 -2.11
N MET A 20 2.26 -17.52 -3.30
CA MET A 20 1.87 -18.46 -4.37
C MET A 20 2.09 -19.92 -3.97
N ASP A 21 3.17 -20.23 -3.26
CA ASP A 21 3.45 -21.57 -2.71
C ASP A 21 2.33 -21.99 -1.75
N SER A 22 1.86 -21.05 -0.93
CA SER A 22 0.77 -21.30 0.03
C SER A 22 -0.58 -21.53 -0.66
N ILE A 23 -0.90 -20.75 -1.71
CA ILE A 23 -2.11 -20.91 -2.52
C ILE A 23 -2.12 -22.26 -3.23
N ALA A 24 -1.03 -22.57 -3.96
CA ALA A 24 -0.89 -23.81 -4.73
C ALA A 24 -0.94 -25.07 -3.84
N LYS A 25 -0.46 -24.97 -2.58
CA LYS A 25 -0.50 -26.07 -1.62
C LYS A 25 -1.88 -26.29 -1.00
N THR A 26 -2.65 -25.24 -0.78
CA THR A 26 -3.90 -25.28 0.01
C THR A 26 -5.16 -25.43 -0.83
N ASN A 27 -5.07 -25.21 -2.13
CA ASN A 27 -6.21 -25.26 -3.03
C ASN A 27 -5.94 -26.23 -4.18
N GLU A 28 -6.85 -27.18 -4.38
CA GLU A 28 -6.79 -28.17 -5.48
C GLU A 28 -7.33 -27.60 -6.82
N SER A 29 -7.76 -26.33 -6.82
CA SER A 29 -8.45 -25.69 -7.94
C SER A 29 -7.52 -25.22 -9.08
N ASP A 30 -8.06 -25.19 -10.30
CA ASP A 30 -7.44 -24.63 -11.51
C ASP A 30 -7.41 -23.09 -11.44
N PHE A 31 -6.40 -22.56 -10.75
CA PHE A 31 -6.11 -21.13 -10.68
C PHE A 31 -4.99 -20.74 -11.64
N ASP A 32 -5.23 -19.72 -12.45
CA ASP A 32 -4.14 -19.01 -13.11
C ASP A 32 -3.51 -18.04 -12.09
N LEU A 33 -2.23 -18.26 -11.79
CA LEU A 33 -1.47 -17.47 -10.83
C LEU A 33 -0.63 -16.40 -11.55
N PHE A 34 -0.71 -15.16 -11.07
CA PHE A 34 0.00 -14.02 -11.65
C PHE A 34 0.84 -13.26 -10.62
N ILE A 35 2.06 -12.91 -11.01
CA ILE A 35 2.91 -11.96 -10.26
C ILE A 35 3.20 -10.77 -11.15
N VAL A 36 2.71 -9.59 -10.74
CA VAL A 36 3.06 -8.33 -11.39
C VAL A 36 4.29 -7.75 -10.71
N VAL A 37 5.35 -7.51 -11.48
CA VAL A 37 6.59 -6.88 -10.99
C VAL A 37 6.65 -5.44 -11.50
N ALA A 38 6.21 -4.52 -10.65
CA ALA A 38 5.89 -3.14 -10.99
C ALA A 38 7.09 -2.34 -11.56
N ASP A 39 8.31 -2.67 -11.13
CA ASP A 39 9.54 -1.99 -11.50
C ASP A 39 10.45 -2.75 -12.47
N SER A 40 9.93 -3.81 -13.09
CA SER A 40 10.64 -4.60 -14.10
C SER A 40 10.13 -4.34 -15.52
N LYS A 41 10.99 -4.65 -16.48
CA LYS A 41 10.65 -4.88 -17.89
C LYS A 41 10.43 -6.36 -18.18
N LYS A 42 9.84 -6.68 -19.31
CA LYS A 42 9.58 -8.06 -19.73
C LYS A 42 10.86 -8.90 -19.81
N GLU A 43 11.97 -8.31 -20.26
CA GLU A 43 13.24 -9.03 -20.36
C GLU A 43 13.80 -9.44 -18.99
N ASP A 44 13.58 -8.61 -17.96
CA ASP A 44 14.05 -8.87 -16.58
C ASP A 44 13.42 -10.14 -16.00
N LEU A 45 12.22 -10.52 -16.49
CA LEU A 45 11.40 -11.61 -15.95
C LEU A 45 11.59 -12.94 -16.67
N ILE A 46 12.35 -12.98 -17.76
CA ILE A 46 12.57 -14.21 -18.55
C ILE A 46 13.17 -15.32 -17.68
N SER A 47 14.08 -14.96 -16.78
CA SER A 47 14.76 -15.88 -15.86
C SER A 47 13.86 -16.46 -14.77
N LEU A 48 12.67 -15.88 -14.56
CA LEU A 48 11.73 -16.32 -13.52
C LEU A 48 10.79 -17.44 -13.99
N LYS A 49 10.79 -17.73 -15.30
CA LYS A 49 9.99 -18.83 -15.86
C LYS A 49 10.47 -20.17 -15.30
N ASN A 50 9.52 -21.02 -14.92
CA ASN A 50 9.77 -22.38 -14.39
C ASN A 50 10.63 -22.42 -13.11
N VAL A 51 10.75 -21.31 -12.37
CA VAL A 51 11.43 -21.29 -11.06
C VAL A 51 10.63 -22.09 -10.01
N LYS A 52 9.32 -22.19 -10.19
CA LYS A 52 8.40 -22.96 -9.34
C LYS A 52 7.89 -24.19 -10.08
N SER A 53 7.50 -25.22 -9.33
CA SER A 53 6.96 -26.48 -9.88
C SER A 53 5.55 -26.34 -10.47
N TYR A 54 4.88 -25.23 -10.18
CA TYR A 54 3.57 -24.85 -10.71
C TYR A 54 3.69 -23.60 -11.58
N ASN A 55 2.73 -23.43 -12.48
CA ASN A 55 2.77 -22.33 -13.45
C ASN A 55 2.44 -20.99 -12.78
N ILE A 56 3.33 -20.02 -12.96
CA ILE A 56 3.12 -18.61 -12.61
C ILE A 56 3.35 -17.79 -13.86
N THR A 57 2.39 -16.92 -14.19
CA THR A 57 2.57 -15.90 -15.23
C THR A 57 3.12 -14.63 -14.59
N TYR A 58 4.34 -14.26 -14.99
CA TYR A 58 4.96 -13.00 -14.58
C TYR A 58 4.59 -11.91 -15.57
N LEU A 59 4.13 -10.76 -15.05
CA LEU A 59 3.81 -9.57 -15.83
C LEU A 59 4.72 -8.43 -15.38
N ALA A 60 5.42 -7.81 -16.33
CA ALA A 60 6.17 -6.60 -16.07
C ALA A 60 5.23 -5.41 -15.86
N GLY A 61 5.65 -4.41 -15.08
CA GLY A 61 4.85 -3.19 -14.87
C GLY A 61 4.49 -2.48 -16.17
N GLU A 62 5.36 -2.54 -17.19
CA GLU A 62 5.10 -2.01 -18.54
C GLU A 62 3.99 -2.77 -19.28
N GLU A 63 3.69 -4.02 -18.91
CA GLU A 63 2.63 -4.81 -19.53
C GLU A 63 1.24 -4.50 -18.94
N ILE A 64 1.17 -3.76 -17.84
CA ILE A 64 -0.08 -3.36 -17.18
C ILE A 64 -0.67 -2.09 -17.79
N PHE A 65 0.17 -1.19 -18.30
CA PHE A 65 -0.25 0.07 -18.90
C PHE A 65 0.01 0.07 -20.40
N THR A 66 -0.93 0.61 -21.18
CA THR A 66 -0.74 0.80 -22.62
C THR A 66 0.11 2.03 -22.95
N ASN A 67 0.14 3.02 -22.05
CA ASN A 67 0.89 4.26 -22.21
C ASN A 67 2.07 4.30 -21.22
N GLU A 68 3.27 4.21 -21.76
CA GLU A 68 4.52 4.21 -20.98
C GLU A 68 4.76 5.53 -20.24
N ASN A 69 4.45 6.68 -20.86
CA ASN A 69 4.61 7.99 -20.21
C ASN A 69 3.69 8.10 -19.00
N PHE A 70 2.44 7.63 -19.13
CA PHE A 70 1.48 7.62 -18.03
C PHE A 70 1.97 6.71 -16.89
N ARG A 71 2.53 5.54 -17.21
CA ARG A 71 3.11 4.65 -16.20
C ARG A 71 4.28 5.31 -15.47
N LEU A 72 5.20 5.96 -16.20
CA LEU A 72 6.35 6.66 -15.61
C LEU A 72 5.92 7.86 -14.75
N GLU A 73 4.86 8.56 -15.15
CA GLU A 73 4.24 9.62 -14.34
C GLU A 73 3.74 9.06 -12.99
N LEU A 74 2.96 7.97 -13.02
CA LEU A 74 2.50 7.30 -11.80
C LEU A 74 3.68 6.84 -10.93
N ALA A 75 4.67 6.18 -11.52
CA ALA A 75 5.84 5.65 -10.83
C ALA A 75 6.70 6.75 -10.16
N PHE A 76 6.72 7.96 -10.74
CA PHE A 76 7.46 9.07 -10.17
C PHE A 76 6.66 9.78 -9.08
N LYS A 77 5.36 10.04 -9.30
CA LYS A 77 4.56 10.78 -8.31
C LYS A 77 4.25 9.98 -7.05
N TYR A 78 4.22 8.65 -7.16
CA TYR A 78 3.95 7.74 -6.06
C TYR A 78 5.22 7.10 -5.50
N ASP A 79 5.29 6.92 -4.18
CA ASP A 79 6.29 6.02 -3.60
C ASP A 79 6.01 4.55 -3.97
N VAL A 80 6.87 3.61 -3.54
CA VAL A 80 6.74 2.19 -3.90
C VAL A 80 5.39 1.59 -3.49
N THR A 81 4.88 1.94 -2.31
CA THR A 81 3.61 1.41 -1.80
C THR A 81 2.44 2.05 -2.55
N GLU A 82 2.46 3.37 -2.68
CA GLU A 82 1.46 4.13 -3.45
C GLU A 82 1.41 3.66 -4.93
N PHE A 83 2.56 3.36 -5.55
CA PHE A 83 2.63 2.91 -6.94
C PHE A 83 2.11 1.48 -7.09
N CYS A 84 2.64 0.51 -6.34
CA CYS A 84 2.18 -0.88 -6.43
C CYS A 84 0.67 -1.01 -6.17
N THR A 85 0.13 -0.26 -5.21
CA THR A 85 -1.31 -0.26 -4.95
C THR A 85 -2.10 0.41 -6.07
N SER A 86 -1.57 1.46 -6.71
CA SER A 86 -2.20 2.10 -7.88
C SER A 86 -2.39 1.15 -9.07
N LEU A 87 -1.56 0.11 -9.20
CA LEU A 87 -1.63 -0.87 -10.29
C LEU A 87 -2.80 -1.84 -10.15
N LYS A 88 -3.35 -2.08 -8.94
CA LYS A 88 -4.40 -3.08 -8.69
C LYS A 88 -5.57 -3.01 -9.69
N PRO A 89 -6.29 -1.88 -9.84
CA PRO A 89 -7.42 -1.81 -10.76
C PRO A 89 -7.03 -2.03 -12.22
N TYR A 90 -5.84 -1.60 -12.65
CA TYR A 90 -5.35 -1.82 -14.02
C TYR A 90 -5.03 -3.29 -14.28
N THR A 91 -4.44 -3.98 -13.30
CA THR A 91 -4.22 -5.43 -13.38
C THR A 91 -5.53 -6.20 -13.43
N PHE A 92 -6.52 -5.84 -12.60
CA PHE A 92 -7.86 -6.43 -12.68
C PHE A 92 -8.50 -6.23 -14.05
N LEU A 93 -8.42 -5.03 -14.63
CA LEU A 93 -8.94 -4.74 -15.97
C LEU A 93 -8.23 -5.58 -17.03
N LYS A 94 -6.90 -5.67 -16.99
CA LYS A 94 -6.12 -6.48 -17.94
C LYS A 94 -6.53 -7.95 -17.90
N LEU A 95 -6.70 -8.52 -16.70
CA LEU A 95 -7.14 -9.90 -16.56
C LEU A 95 -8.60 -10.08 -16.97
N ALA A 96 -9.47 -9.10 -16.70
CA ALA A 96 -10.86 -9.13 -17.14
C ALA A 96 -11.01 -9.14 -18.67
N ASP A 97 -10.13 -8.46 -19.40
CA ASP A 97 -10.14 -8.39 -20.87
C ASP A 97 -9.90 -9.77 -21.54
N GLU A 98 -9.33 -10.74 -20.82
CA GLU A 98 -9.19 -12.13 -21.31
C GLU A 98 -10.55 -12.85 -21.42
N ASN A 99 -11.63 -12.31 -20.82
CA ASN A 99 -13.01 -12.82 -20.88
C ASN A 99 -13.18 -14.31 -20.50
N LYS A 100 -12.23 -14.90 -19.78
CA LYS A 100 -12.25 -16.31 -19.35
C LYS A 100 -12.36 -16.51 -17.83
N TYR A 101 -12.18 -15.43 -17.06
CA TYR A 101 -12.20 -15.46 -15.61
C TYR A 101 -13.57 -15.11 -15.05
N GLU A 102 -14.10 -15.99 -14.21
CA GLU A 102 -15.39 -15.78 -13.50
C GLU A 102 -15.21 -15.09 -12.13
N GLY A 103 -13.97 -15.07 -11.64
CA GLY A 103 -13.57 -14.38 -10.43
C GLY A 103 -12.06 -14.14 -10.43
N ILE A 104 -11.67 -12.97 -9.94
CA ILE A 104 -10.27 -12.57 -9.81
C ILE A 104 -10.03 -12.15 -8.36
N ILE A 105 -8.98 -12.70 -7.74
CA ILE A 105 -8.55 -12.34 -6.38
C ILE A 105 -7.20 -11.63 -6.42
N TYR A 106 -7.11 -10.56 -5.66
CA TYR A 106 -5.85 -9.92 -5.30
C TYR A 106 -5.47 -10.26 -3.86
N PHE A 107 -4.18 -10.54 -3.65
CA PHE A 107 -3.54 -10.57 -2.33
C PHE A 107 -2.30 -9.65 -2.32
N ASP A 108 -2.10 -8.88 -1.24
CA ASP A 108 -0.79 -8.27 -0.94
C ASP A 108 0.26 -9.40 -0.78
N PRO A 109 1.53 -9.14 -1.11
CA PRO A 109 2.54 -10.20 -1.20
C PRO A 109 2.94 -10.79 0.16
N ASP A 110 2.61 -10.13 1.26
CA ASP A 110 2.87 -10.55 2.65
C ASP A 110 1.71 -11.34 3.27
N PHE A 111 0.81 -11.88 2.44
CA PHE A 111 -0.18 -12.88 2.86
C PHE A 111 0.38 -14.31 2.80
N ILE A 112 -0.13 -15.17 3.68
CA ILE A 112 0.00 -16.62 3.58
C ILE A 112 -1.38 -17.26 3.72
N VAL A 113 -1.71 -18.17 2.80
CA VAL A 113 -2.95 -18.93 2.78
C VAL A 113 -2.74 -20.29 3.46
N TYR A 114 -3.64 -20.64 4.38
CA TYR A 114 -3.57 -21.81 5.26
C TYR A 114 -4.72 -22.80 5.02
N SER A 115 -5.81 -22.37 4.41
CA SER A 115 -6.94 -23.25 4.03
C SER A 115 -7.43 -22.96 2.62
N ASP A 116 -8.26 -23.86 2.08
CA ASP A 116 -9.00 -23.62 0.85
C ASP A 116 -9.83 -22.32 0.95
N ILE A 117 -9.86 -21.56 -0.15
CA ILE A 117 -10.58 -20.29 -0.29
C ILE A 117 -11.66 -20.34 -1.39
N SER A 118 -12.13 -21.54 -1.74
CA SER A 118 -13.12 -21.73 -2.80
C SER A 118 -14.45 -21.04 -2.48
N ASP A 119 -14.77 -20.87 -1.19
CA ASP A 119 -15.97 -20.16 -0.73
C ASP A 119 -16.01 -18.69 -1.21
N VAL A 120 -14.87 -18.03 -1.40
CA VAL A 120 -14.79 -16.69 -1.99
C VAL A 120 -15.34 -16.69 -3.42
N PHE A 121 -14.94 -17.68 -4.22
CA PHE A 121 -15.40 -17.81 -5.61
C PHE A 121 -16.87 -18.21 -5.69
N GLU A 122 -17.35 -19.07 -4.78
CA GLU A 122 -18.78 -19.38 -4.66
C GLU A 122 -19.59 -18.10 -4.41
N LYS A 123 -19.10 -17.18 -3.56
CA LYS A 123 -19.76 -15.89 -3.34
C LYS A 123 -19.75 -15.01 -4.58
N LEU A 124 -18.66 -14.99 -5.35
CA LEU A 124 -18.56 -14.21 -6.59
C LEU A 124 -19.54 -14.65 -7.69
N GLN A 125 -20.12 -15.85 -7.61
CA GLN A 125 -21.20 -16.26 -8.53
C GLN A 125 -22.46 -15.40 -8.39
N THR A 126 -22.69 -14.81 -7.21
CA THR A 126 -23.91 -14.03 -6.89
C THR A 126 -23.62 -12.61 -6.44
N LYS A 127 -22.35 -12.22 -6.33
CA LYS A 127 -21.91 -10.95 -5.75
C LYS A 127 -20.93 -10.27 -6.70
N LEU A 128 -20.94 -8.93 -6.69
CA LEU A 128 -19.98 -8.12 -7.44
C LEU A 128 -18.57 -8.35 -6.90
N CYS A 129 -18.39 -8.23 -5.59
CA CYS A 129 -17.09 -8.33 -4.97
C CYS A 129 -17.15 -8.89 -3.55
N VAL A 130 -16.01 -9.40 -3.09
CA VAL A 130 -15.81 -9.90 -1.73
C VAL A 130 -14.67 -9.10 -1.08
N VAL A 131 -14.94 -8.61 0.12
CA VAL A 131 -14.01 -7.78 0.91
C VAL A 131 -13.89 -8.27 2.35
N THR A 132 -12.78 -7.93 2.99
CA THR A 132 -12.56 -8.19 4.42
C THR A 132 -12.40 -6.87 5.17
N PRO A 133 -13.13 -6.62 6.27
CA PRO A 133 -12.88 -5.47 7.12
C PRO A 133 -11.61 -5.71 7.95
N HIS A 134 -10.97 -4.65 8.47
CA HIS A 134 -9.88 -4.83 9.44
C HIS A 134 -10.38 -5.64 10.64
N TYR A 135 -11.54 -5.27 11.18
CA TYR A 135 -12.28 -6.00 12.21
C TYR A 135 -13.77 -5.69 12.09
N TYR A 136 -14.63 -6.48 12.74
CA TYR A 136 -16.08 -6.41 12.50
C TYR A 136 -16.96 -6.47 13.75
N ASN A 137 -16.39 -6.71 14.93
CA ASN A 137 -17.13 -6.58 16.19
C ASN A 137 -17.03 -5.14 16.70
N ILE A 138 -18.14 -4.62 17.22
CA ILE A 138 -18.19 -3.33 17.89
C ILE A 138 -17.74 -3.49 19.36
N GLU A 139 -16.91 -2.57 19.83
CA GLU A 139 -16.49 -2.50 21.24
C GLU A 139 -16.85 -1.12 21.80
N GLU A 140 -17.38 -1.08 23.03
CA GLU A 140 -17.62 0.21 23.72
C GLU A 140 -16.29 0.87 24.11
N ASN A 141 -15.33 0.05 24.53
CA ASN A 141 -13.98 0.48 24.88
C ASN A 141 -12.99 -0.30 24.03
N HIS A 142 -12.38 0.36 23.05
CA HIS A 142 -11.43 -0.29 22.12
C HIS A 142 -10.25 -0.93 22.87
N SER A 143 -10.13 -2.24 22.72
CA SER A 143 -9.09 -3.06 23.34
C SER A 143 -7.94 -3.42 22.38
N GLY A 144 -8.01 -2.95 21.14
CA GLY A 144 -7.06 -3.25 20.07
C GLY A 144 -5.67 -2.64 20.22
N TYR A 145 -4.68 -3.33 19.65
CA TYR A 145 -3.28 -2.88 19.63
C TYR A 145 -2.99 -1.80 18.58
N VAL A 146 -3.85 -1.68 17.58
CA VAL A 146 -3.82 -0.60 16.59
C VAL A 146 -4.90 0.39 16.95
N SER A 147 -4.55 1.67 17.11
CA SER A 147 -5.55 2.69 17.48
C SER A 147 -6.62 2.84 16.40
N GLU A 148 -7.88 3.07 16.79
CA GLU A 148 -8.97 3.29 15.84
C GLU A 148 -8.70 4.47 14.90
N LYS A 149 -7.94 5.49 15.32
CA LYS A 149 -7.53 6.61 14.45
C LYS A 149 -6.71 6.16 13.24
N VAL A 150 -5.91 5.11 13.38
CA VAL A 150 -5.15 4.53 12.28
C VAL A 150 -6.11 3.84 11.30
N ILE A 151 -7.09 3.10 11.80
CA ILE A 151 -8.09 2.40 10.99
C ILE A 151 -9.04 3.37 10.29
N LEU A 152 -9.52 4.41 10.98
CA LEU A 152 -10.33 5.47 10.41
C LEU A 152 -9.62 6.15 9.23
N PHE A 153 -8.31 6.37 9.35
CA PHE A 153 -7.50 6.90 8.25
C PHE A 153 -7.29 5.87 7.14
N ALA A 154 -6.96 4.61 7.48
CA ALA A 154 -6.66 3.57 6.51
C ALA A 154 -7.87 3.13 5.67
N GLY A 155 -9.07 3.17 6.24
CA GLY A 155 -10.30 2.65 5.64
C GLY A 155 -10.88 1.46 6.43
N ILE A 156 -12.17 1.22 6.23
CA ILE A 156 -12.95 0.16 6.89
C ILE A 156 -12.45 -1.22 6.43
N PHE A 157 -12.26 -1.38 5.12
CA PHE A 157 -11.79 -2.62 4.51
C PHE A 157 -10.28 -2.69 4.46
N ASN A 158 -9.70 -3.87 4.65
CA ASN A 158 -8.29 -4.12 4.36
C ASN A 158 -8.17 -4.68 2.94
N PHE A 159 -7.62 -3.87 2.03
CA PHE A 159 -7.44 -4.14 0.61
C PHE A 159 -6.13 -4.86 0.28
N GLY A 160 -5.46 -5.39 1.31
CA GLY A 160 -4.52 -6.49 1.11
C GLY A 160 -5.22 -7.76 0.61
N PHE A 161 -6.54 -7.84 0.71
CA PHE A 161 -7.35 -8.82 0.01
C PHE A 161 -8.54 -8.14 -0.68
N PHE A 162 -8.75 -8.44 -1.96
CA PHE A 162 -9.94 -8.02 -2.71
C PHE A 162 -10.28 -9.05 -3.78
N ALA A 163 -11.55 -9.43 -3.89
CA ALA A 163 -12.00 -10.33 -4.95
C ALA A 163 -13.17 -9.71 -5.71
N ILE A 164 -13.22 -9.91 -7.02
CA ILE A 164 -14.26 -9.34 -7.88
C ILE A 164 -14.69 -10.33 -8.97
N ASN A 165 -15.97 -10.31 -9.32
CA ASN A 165 -16.50 -10.92 -10.52
C ASN A 165 -16.48 -9.87 -11.64
N PRO A 166 -15.55 -9.94 -12.60
CA PRO A 166 -15.46 -8.95 -13.67
C PRO A 166 -16.68 -8.97 -14.61
N ASN A 167 -17.39 -10.11 -14.69
CA ASN A 167 -18.56 -10.31 -15.55
C ASN A 167 -19.87 -9.84 -14.90
N HIS A 168 -19.83 -9.42 -13.62
CA HIS A 168 -20.97 -8.75 -13.01
C HIS A 168 -21.28 -7.45 -13.77
N LYS A 169 -22.57 -7.06 -13.84
CA LYS A 169 -23.03 -5.84 -14.55
C LYS A 169 -22.27 -4.56 -14.17
N ASP A 170 -21.77 -4.49 -12.93
CA ASP A 170 -21.00 -3.36 -12.40
C ASP A 170 -19.49 -3.65 -12.22
N GLY A 171 -19.00 -4.84 -12.60
CA GLY A 171 -17.61 -5.29 -12.42
C GLY A 171 -16.60 -4.35 -13.05
N ILE A 172 -16.67 -4.21 -14.37
CA ILE A 172 -15.82 -3.29 -15.14
C ILE A 172 -16.02 -1.82 -14.73
N LYS A 173 -17.24 -1.44 -14.34
CA LYS A 173 -17.55 -0.06 -13.90
C LYS A 173 -16.83 0.28 -12.60
N LEU A 174 -16.84 -0.60 -11.60
CA LEU A 174 -16.10 -0.43 -10.36
C LEU A 174 -14.60 -0.32 -10.63
N LEU A 175 -14.04 -1.22 -11.44
CA LEU A 175 -12.61 -1.22 -11.74
C LEU A 175 -12.16 0.05 -12.47
N LYS A 176 -12.94 0.54 -13.44
CA LYS A 176 -12.65 1.80 -14.15
C LYS A 176 -12.77 3.00 -13.23
N TRP A 177 -13.78 3.03 -12.35
CA TRP A 177 -13.92 4.08 -11.35
C TRP A 177 -12.71 4.10 -10.41
N TRP A 178 -12.30 2.93 -9.90
CA TRP A 178 -11.14 2.80 -9.03
C TRP A 178 -9.85 3.23 -9.73
N ALA A 179 -9.58 2.73 -10.94
CA ALA A 179 -8.43 3.14 -11.75
C ALA A 179 -8.34 4.67 -11.90
N ASN A 180 -9.48 5.31 -12.21
CA ASN A 180 -9.54 6.75 -12.38
C ASN A 180 -9.27 7.52 -11.08
N ARG A 181 -9.72 7.03 -9.91
CA ARG A 181 -9.39 7.65 -8.62
C ARG A 181 -7.91 7.50 -8.28
N LEU A 182 -7.29 6.37 -8.61
CA LEU A 182 -5.88 6.12 -8.33
C LEU A 182 -4.92 6.83 -9.29
N VAL A 183 -5.44 7.60 -10.27
CA VAL A 183 -4.61 8.53 -11.03
C VAL A 183 -4.01 9.56 -10.09
N ASP A 184 -4.79 10.24 -9.24
CA ASP A 184 -4.28 11.29 -8.35
C ASP A 184 -4.68 11.10 -6.87
N GLY A 185 -5.20 9.91 -6.54
CA GLY A 185 -5.77 9.58 -5.24
C GLY A 185 -5.12 8.40 -4.53
N ALA A 186 -4.03 7.82 -5.05
CA ALA A 186 -3.33 6.70 -4.41
C ALA A 186 -2.28 7.14 -3.36
N TYR A 187 -2.36 8.36 -2.85
CA TYR A 187 -1.41 8.87 -1.86
C TYR A 187 -1.67 8.32 -0.45
N HIS A 188 -0.61 8.16 0.34
CA HIS A 188 -0.69 8.04 1.79
C HIS A 188 -0.57 9.44 2.41
N ASP A 189 -1.71 10.14 2.52
CA ASP A 189 -1.77 11.53 2.96
C ASP A 189 -3.01 11.80 3.83
N LYS A 190 -2.78 12.00 5.14
CA LYS A 190 -3.84 12.32 6.12
C LYS A 190 -4.52 13.66 5.86
N VAL A 191 -3.82 14.61 5.26
CA VAL A 191 -4.33 15.96 5.03
C VAL A 191 -5.31 15.96 3.87
N ASP A 192 -4.99 15.24 2.79
CA ASP A 192 -5.91 15.02 1.66
C ASP A 192 -6.93 13.90 1.92
N ALA A 193 -6.87 13.26 3.10
CA ALA A 193 -7.69 12.11 3.48
C ALA A 193 -7.56 10.89 2.54
N TYR A 194 -6.39 10.72 1.93
CA TYR A 194 -6.06 9.55 1.09
C TYR A 194 -5.25 8.51 1.86
N HIS A 195 -5.61 7.24 1.65
CA HIS A 195 -4.80 6.12 2.07
C HIS A 195 -4.78 5.09 0.94
N THR A 196 -3.88 5.36 -0.01
CA THR A 196 -3.61 4.52 -1.18
C THR A 196 -4.89 4.16 -1.93
N ASP A 197 -4.96 2.92 -2.39
CA ASP A 197 -6.08 2.30 -3.06
C ASP A 197 -7.29 2.03 -2.16
N GLN A 198 -7.04 1.76 -0.88
CA GLN A 198 -8.00 1.18 0.05
C GLN A 198 -9.08 2.16 0.52
N LYS A 199 -8.72 3.42 0.81
CA LYS A 199 -9.67 4.38 1.40
C LYS A 199 -10.89 4.65 0.52
N TRP A 200 -10.71 4.57 -0.80
CA TRP A 200 -11.78 4.68 -1.78
C TRP A 200 -12.84 3.59 -1.65
N MET A 201 -12.50 2.46 -1.03
CA MET A 201 -13.37 1.28 -0.98
C MET A 201 -14.36 1.32 0.18
N ASP A 202 -14.25 2.32 1.07
CA ASP A 202 -15.27 2.61 2.07
C ASP A 202 -16.65 2.89 1.43
N TYR A 203 -16.67 3.33 0.17
CA TYR A 203 -17.89 3.60 -0.58
C TYR A 203 -18.60 2.34 -1.11
N LEU A 204 -17.93 1.17 -1.13
CA LEU A 204 -18.48 -0.04 -1.75
C LEU A 204 -19.91 -0.38 -1.28
N PRO A 205 -20.21 -0.45 0.04
CA PRO A 205 -21.56 -0.78 0.50
C PRO A 205 -22.59 0.28 0.12
N THR A 206 -22.18 1.53 -0.02
CA THR A 206 -23.07 2.63 -0.41
C THR A 206 -23.40 2.59 -1.91
N TYR A 207 -22.43 2.23 -2.76
CA TYR A 207 -22.62 2.22 -4.20
C TYR A 207 -23.31 0.96 -4.72
N PHE A 208 -23.07 -0.19 -4.09
CA PHE A 208 -23.50 -1.49 -4.62
C PHE A 208 -24.36 -2.30 -3.64
N GLY A 209 -24.57 -1.83 -2.41
CA GLY A 209 -25.46 -2.45 -1.44
C GLY A 209 -25.15 -3.94 -1.25
N ASP A 210 -26.19 -4.76 -1.42
CA ASP A 210 -26.11 -6.22 -1.22
C ASP A 210 -25.20 -6.95 -2.22
N ASP A 211 -24.78 -6.31 -3.32
CA ASP A 211 -23.82 -6.90 -4.27
C ASP A 211 -22.39 -6.96 -3.68
N VAL A 212 -22.13 -6.28 -2.55
CA VAL A 212 -20.87 -6.36 -1.80
C VAL A 212 -20.97 -7.41 -0.72
N PHE A 213 -20.17 -8.47 -0.80
CA PHE A 213 -20.06 -9.45 0.27
C PHE A 213 -18.92 -9.09 1.23
N ILE A 214 -19.28 -8.81 2.49
CA ILE A 214 -18.32 -8.54 3.55
C ILE A 214 -18.09 -9.83 4.33
N ILE A 215 -16.88 -10.39 4.27
CA ILE A 215 -16.53 -11.57 5.06
C ILE A 215 -16.45 -11.19 6.55
N ARG A 216 -17.33 -11.78 7.36
CA ARG A 216 -17.35 -11.67 8.82
C ARG A 216 -17.02 -13.02 9.48
N LYS A 217 -15.87 -13.58 9.09
CA LYS A 217 -15.32 -14.85 9.60
C LYS A 217 -13.98 -14.59 10.27
N PRO A 218 -13.74 -15.03 11.54
CA PRO A 218 -12.45 -14.82 12.22
C PRO A 218 -11.24 -15.40 11.47
N GLY A 219 -11.43 -16.46 10.68
CA GLY A 219 -10.38 -17.13 9.91
C GLY A 219 -9.76 -16.31 8.77
N TYR A 220 -10.40 -15.23 8.33
CA TYR A 220 -10.01 -14.46 7.14
C TYR A 220 -9.32 -13.16 7.52
N ASN A 221 -8.22 -12.85 6.84
CA ASN A 221 -7.43 -11.62 7.02
C ASN A 221 -7.01 -11.39 8.48
N LEU A 222 -6.45 -12.42 9.11
CA LEU A 222 -5.91 -12.31 10.46
C LEU A 222 -4.66 -11.42 10.44
N ALA A 223 -4.58 -10.44 11.34
CA ALA A 223 -3.47 -9.49 11.44
C ALA A 223 -3.48 -8.75 12.77
N ILE A 224 -2.44 -7.94 13.04
CA ILE A 224 -2.30 -7.20 14.30
C ILE A 224 -3.53 -6.37 14.69
N TRP A 225 -4.25 -5.79 13.72
CA TRP A 225 -5.41 -4.94 13.99
C TRP A 225 -6.63 -5.72 14.49
N ASN A 226 -6.70 -7.05 14.37
CA ASN A 226 -7.83 -7.85 14.85
C ASN A 226 -7.50 -8.90 15.92
N LEU A 227 -6.26 -8.93 16.43
CA LEU A 227 -5.86 -9.81 17.53
C LEU A 227 -6.60 -9.58 18.85
N HIS A 228 -7.29 -8.45 19.00
CA HIS A 228 -8.13 -8.16 20.16
C HIS A 228 -9.51 -8.85 20.08
N GLN A 229 -9.95 -9.24 18.88
CA GLN A 229 -11.21 -9.95 18.66
C GLN A 229 -11.01 -11.43 18.32
N ARG A 230 -9.75 -11.85 18.11
CA ARG A 230 -9.41 -13.15 17.53
C ARG A 230 -8.27 -13.80 18.27
N ASN A 231 -8.47 -15.04 18.70
CA ASN A 231 -7.43 -15.87 19.30
C ASN A 231 -7.11 -17.06 18.39
N ILE A 232 -5.82 -17.34 18.18
CA ILE A 232 -5.38 -18.47 17.37
C ILE A 232 -5.18 -19.68 18.28
N ILE A 233 -5.76 -20.81 17.89
CA ILE A 233 -5.67 -22.06 18.63
C ILE A 233 -5.11 -23.12 17.70
N LYS A 234 -4.17 -23.91 18.20
CA LYS A 234 -3.65 -25.09 17.51
C LYS A 234 -4.40 -26.31 18.01
N ASP A 235 -5.10 -26.99 17.12
CA ASP A 235 -5.85 -28.21 17.43
C ASP A 235 -5.59 -29.28 16.36
N GLY A 236 -5.19 -30.48 16.80
CA GLY A 236 -4.91 -31.61 15.90
C GLY A 236 -3.91 -31.30 14.77
N GLY A 237 -2.95 -30.39 14.99
CA GLY A 237 -1.98 -29.96 13.97
C GLY A 237 -2.52 -28.93 12.95
N LYS A 238 -3.76 -28.50 13.09
CA LYS A 238 -4.38 -27.41 12.32
C LYS A 238 -4.49 -26.15 13.18
N PHE A 239 -4.61 -25.00 12.53
CA PHE A 239 -4.87 -23.73 13.19
C PHE A 239 -6.33 -23.32 13.00
N LEU A 240 -6.98 -23.04 14.12
CA LEU A 240 -8.32 -22.47 14.20
C LEU A 240 -8.23 -21.03 14.72
N VAL A 241 -9.20 -20.21 14.37
CA VAL A 241 -9.36 -18.87 14.91
C VAL A 241 -10.67 -18.79 15.67
N HIS A 242 -10.56 -18.50 16.96
CA HIS A 242 -11.68 -18.25 17.86
C HIS A 242 -12.05 -16.77 17.82
N ASP A 243 -13.31 -16.47 17.49
CA ASP A 243 -13.90 -15.15 17.64
C ASP A 243 -14.34 -14.95 19.09
N ILE A 244 -13.66 -14.04 19.78
CA ILE A 244 -13.86 -13.79 21.21
C ILE A 244 -15.27 -13.23 21.47
N GLY A 245 -15.82 -12.45 20.54
CA GLY A 245 -17.11 -11.78 20.71
C GLY A 245 -18.31 -12.71 20.47
N SER A 246 -18.21 -13.60 19.48
CA SER A 246 -19.30 -14.53 19.14
C SER A 246 -19.12 -15.95 19.69
N ASN A 247 -17.94 -16.26 20.22
CA ASN A 247 -17.53 -17.59 20.67
C ASN A 247 -17.57 -18.67 19.57
N ASN A 248 -17.47 -18.25 18.31
CA ASN A 248 -17.40 -19.14 17.14
C ASN A 248 -15.95 -19.46 16.77
N PHE A 249 -15.77 -20.55 16.04
CA PHE A 249 -14.48 -21.02 15.55
C PHE A 249 -14.53 -21.18 14.03
N ASP A 250 -13.49 -20.73 13.34
CA ASP A 250 -13.26 -21.02 11.93
C ASP A 250 -11.86 -21.61 11.73
N ASN A 251 -11.66 -22.29 10.60
CA ASN A 251 -10.31 -22.59 10.13
C ASN A 251 -9.54 -21.29 9.87
N LEU A 252 -8.24 -21.28 10.17
CA LEU A 252 -7.38 -20.20 9.70
C LEU A 252 -7.26 -20.26 8.18
N SER A 253 -7.82 -19.27 7.49
CA SER A 253 -7.80 -19.19 6.02
C SER A 253 -6.58 -18.45 5.51
N PHE A 254 -6.33 -17.23 6.00
CA PHE A 254 -5.12 -16.50 5.63
C PHE A 254 -4.72 -15.43 6.65
N ILE A 255 -3.41 -15.24 6.78
CA ILE A 255 -2.78 -14.22 7.63
C ILE A 255 -2.17 -13.16 6.75
N HIS A 256 -2.36 -11.89 7.11
CA HIS A 256 -1.64 -10.75 6.57
C HIS A 256 -0.49 -10.40 7.52
N PHE A 257 0.75 -10.70 7.13
CA PHE A 257 1.95 -10.34 7.90
C PHE A 257 2.37 -8.88 7.66
N ALA A 258 1.39 -7.97 7.68
CA ALA A 258 1.59 -6.55 7.45
C ALA A 258 2.68 -6.01 8.38
N GLY A 259 3.66 -5.30 7.82
CA GLY A 259 4.73 -4.68 8.61
C GLY A 259 5.56 -5.65 9.45
N PHE A 260 5.67 -6.91 9.04
CA PHE A 260 6.51 -7.92 9.69
C PHE A 260 7.97 -7.46 9.78
N ASP A 261 8.58 -7.65 10.96
CA ASP A 261 10.01 -7.43 11.13
C ASP A 261 10.80 -8.70 10.78
N TYR A 262 11.39 -8.68 9.58
CA TYR A 262 12.18 -9.79 9.05
C TYR A 262 13.38 -10.16 9.93
N ASN A 263 13.87 -9.24 10.78
CA ASN A 263 15.03 -9.46 11.65
C ASN A 263 14.62 -9.71 13.10
N ASN A 264 13.41 -9.33 13.52
CA ASN A 264 12.96 -9.44 14.92
C ASN A 264 11.63 -10.20 15.06
N LEU A 265 11.67 -11.41 15.65
CA LEU A 265 10.45 -12.19 15.93
C LEU A 265 9.77 -11.82 17.24
N GLU A 266 10.38 -10.98 18.07
CA GLU A 266 9.84 -10.68 19.40
C GLU A 266 8.70 -9.66 19.35
N VAL A 267 8.48 -9.01 18.21
CA VAL A 267 7.38 -8.07 17.98
C VAL A 267 6.49 -8.55 16.83
N VAL A 268 5.17 -8.33 16.96
CA VAL A 268 4.19 -8.72 15.92
C VAL A 268 4.26 -7.80 14.70
N HIS A 269 4.63 -6.52 14.89
CA HIS A 269 4.68 -5.52 13.83
C HIS A 269 5.79 -4.51 14.09
N LYS A 270 6.54 -4.14 13.05
CA LYS A 270 7.73 -3.27 13.12
C LYS A 270 7.43 -1.82 13.54
N HIS A 271 6.29 -1.29 13.11
CA HIS A 271 5.97 0.15 13.23
C HIS A 271 4.82 0.50 14.17
N TYR A 272 4.13 -0.49 14.75
CA TYR A 272 3.10 -0.23 15.76
C TYR A 272 3.70 -0.44 17.14
N LEU A 273 2.92 -0.14 18.20
CA LEU A 273 3.29 -0.38 19.59
C LEU A 273 4.07 -1.70 19.72
N ASP A 274 5.06 -1.77 20.63
CA ASP A 274 5.82 -2.99 20.91
C ASP A 274 4.87 -4.08 21.45
N VAL A 275 4.14 -4.75 20.55
CA VAL A 275 3.24 -5.87 20.83
C VAL A 275 4.11 -7.13 20.85
N PRO A 276 4.41 -7.69 22.03
CA PRO A 276 5.31 -8.81 22.11
C PRO A 276 4.66 -10.05 21.53
N SER A 277 5.36 -10.76 20.63
CA SER A 277 4.82 -11.96 19.97
C SER A 277 4.55 -13.10 20.95
N ASN A 278 5.24 -13.14 22.09
CA ASN A 278 5.02 -14.14 23.14
C ASN A 278 3.62 -14.08 23.79
N LYS A 279 2.88 -12.96 23.63
CA LYS A 279 1.46 -12.87 24.01
C LYS A 279 0.56 -13.75 23.15
N PHE A 280 1.04 -14.15 21.96
CA PHE A 280 0.32 -14.95 20.98
C PHE A 280 1.16 -16.16 20.56
N PRO A 281 1.29 -17.20 21.40
CA PRO A 281 2.19 -18.32 21.12
C PRO A 281 1.97 -19.00 19.76
N ALA A 282 0.71 -19.23 19.38
CA ALA A 282 0.37 -19.81 18.07
C ALA A 282 0.70 -18.86 16.91
N LEU A 283 0.53 -17.54 17.08
CA LEU A 283 0.96 -16.56 16.08
C LEU A 283 2.49 -16.52 15.98
N LYS A 284 3.21 -16.63 17.10
CA LYS A 284 4.69 -16.67 17.10
C LYS A 284 5.21 -17.88 16.34
N GLU A 285 4.55 -19.04 16.45
CA GLU A 285 4.83 -20.23 15.63
C GLU A 285 4.61 -19.93 14.14
N LEU A 286 3.47 -19.36 13.77
CA LEU A 286 3.14 -18.99 12.38
C LEU A 286 4.11 -17.94 11.80
N MET A 287 4.58 -17.00 12.62
CA MET A 287 5.62 -16.02 12.26
C MET A 287 6.97 -16.70 11.99
N GLN A 288 7.33 -17.73 12.76
CA GLN A 288 8.53 -18.52 12.53
C GLN A 288 8.42 -19.30 11.22
N GLU A 289 7.26 -19.94 10.97
CA GLU A 289 6.99 -20.60 9.69
C GLU A 289 7.10 -19.63 8.51
N TYR A 290 6.52 -18.43 8.63
CA TYR A 290 6.61 -17.40 7.60
C TYR A 290 8.06 -17.01 7.31
N ARG A 291 8.86 -16.75 8.35
CA ARG A 291 10.29 -16.43 8.18
C ARG A 291 11.07 -17.53 7.46
N MET A 292 10.85 -18.79 7.83
CA MET A 292 11.51 -19.92 7.17
C MET A 292 11.16 -20.00 5.68
N ARG A 293 9.87 -19.83 5.33
CA ARG A 293 9.43 -19.78 3.92
C ARG A 293 10.11 -18.66 3.15
N LEU A 294 10.27 -17.47 3.75
CA LEU A 294 10.97 -16.36 3.12
C LEU A 294 12.45 -16.68 2.88
N GLN A 295 13.11 -17.32 3.84
CA GLN A 295 14.51 -17.74 3.71
C GLN A 295 14.69 -18.78 2.59
N GLU A 296 13.82 -19.78 2.51
CA GLU A 296 13.80 -20.80 1.45
C GLU A 296 13.60 -20.16 0.06
N ASN A 297 12.78 -19.11 -0.01
CA ASN A 297 12.57 -18.32 -1.23
C ASN A 297 13.65 -17.26 -1.50
N GLY A 298 14.73 -17.24 -0.72
CA GLY A 298 15.90 -16.38 -0.97
C GLY A 298 15.71 -14.91 -0.59
N PHE A 299 14.92 -14.62 0.45
CA PHE A 299 14.63 -13.26 0.92
C PHE A 299 15.86 -12.37 1.11
N GLU A 300 16.90 -12.87 1.79
CA GLU A 300 18.11 -12.08 2.11
C GLU A 300 18.81 -11.54 0.86
N LYS A 301 18.83 -12.32 -0.24
CA LYS A 301 19.42 -11.89 -1.50
C LYS A 301 18.58 -10.81 -2.17
N HIS A 302 17.26 -10.99 -2.23
CA HIS A 302 16.38 -10.11 -3.01
C HIS A 302 16.09 -8.79 -2.33
N ILE A 303 15.93 -8.77 -1.00
CA ILE A 303 15.53 -7.55 -0.27
C ILE A 303 16.57 -6.42 -0.39
N THR A 304 17.83 -6.76 -0.68
CA THR A 304 18.92 -5.81 -0.90
C THR A 304 18.90 -5.13 -2.27
N ILE A 305 18.13 -5.67 -3.22
CA ILE A 305 18.00 -5.10 -4.57
C ILE A 305 17.28 -3.74 -4.44
N PRO A 306 17.85 -2.65 -4.96
CA PRO A 306 17.19 -1.35 -4.93
C PRO A 306 15.93 -1.34 -5.78
N TYR A 307 14.85 -0.78 -5.24
CA TYR A 307 13.66 -0.45 -6.03
C TYR A 307 14.01 0.57 -7.12
N LYS A 308 13.70 0.27 -8.38
CA LYS A 308 14.15 1.05 -9.54
C LYS A 308 13.73 2.52 -9.49
N TYR A 309 12.48 2.80 -9.10
CA TYR A 309 11.91 4.14 -9.15
C TYR A 309 12.26 5.00 -7.93
N ASN A 310 13.23 4.59 -7.10
CA ASN A 310 13.79 5.44 -6.03
C ASN A 310 15.01 6.25 -6.46
N SER A 311 15.40 6.20 -7.73
CA SER A 311 16.54 6.94 -8.26
C SER A 311 16.25 7.51 -9.65
N PHE A 312 16.89 8.63 -9.98
CA PHE A 312 17.02 9.12 -11.35
C PHE A 312 17.97 8.21 -12.15
N GLU A 313 18.02 8.37 -13.47
CA GLU A 313 18.88 7.57 -14.37
C GLU A 313 20.36 7.58 -14.00
N ASN A 314 20.85 8.66 -13.37
CA ASN A 314 22.24 8.77 -12.89
C ASN A 314 22.46 8.24 -11.46
N GLY A 315 21.47 7.59 -10.86
CA GLY A 315 21.56 7.00 -9.54
C GLY A 315 21.32 7.97 -8.37
N LYS A 316 21.09 9.28 -8.62
CA LYS A 316 20.70 10.20 -7.53
C LYS A 316 19.33 9.82 -6.96
N PRO A 317 19.13 9.91 -5.63
CA PRO A 317 17.87 9.50 -5.01
C PRO A 317 16.70 10.41 -5.39
N VAL A 318 15.53 9.78 -5.62
CA VAL A 318 14.23 10.42 -5.71
C VAL A 318 13.56 10.34 -4.34
N ILE A 319 13.40 11.48 -3.66
CA ILE A 319 12.80 11.55 -2.32
C ILE A 319 11.35 12.02 -2.39
N LYS A 320 10.58 11.81 -1.31
CA LYS A 320 9.17 12.21 -1.19
C LYS A 320 8.94 13.67 -1.57
N PHE A 321 9.86 14.55 -1.20
CA PHE A 321 9.80 15.97 -1.57
C PHE A 321 9.80 16.16 -3.10
N HIS A 322 10.68 15.49 -3.85
CA HIS A 322 10.72 15.55 -5.32
C HIS A 322 9.41 15.05 -5.93
N ARG A 323 8.88 13.93 -5.44
CA ARG A 323 7.63 13.33 -5.93
C ARG A 323 6.45 14.31 -5.80
N ARG A 324 6.42 15.07 -4.70
CA ARG A 324 5.34 16.03 -4.38
C ARG A 324 5.47 17.33 -5.15
N LEU A 325 6.70 17.79 -5.41
CA LEU A 325 6.93 18.87 -6.38
C LEU A 325 6.51 18.45 -7.79
N TYR A 326 6.81 17.20 -8.18
CA TYR A 326 6.40 16.67 -9.48
C TYR A 326 4.87 16.61 -9.60
N ARG A 327 4.17 16.12 -8.56
CA ARG A 327 2.69 16.15 -8.50
C ARG A 327 2.12 17.52 -8.86
N VAL A 328 2.64 18.59 -8.27
CA VAL A 328 2.16 19.95 -8.56
C VAL A 328 2.53 20.37 -9.99
N SER A 329 3.71 19.98 -10.47
CA SER A 329 4.16 20.31 -11.82
C SER A 329 3.31 19.71 -12.94
N LEU A 330 2.52 18.66 -12.68
CA LEU A 330 1.58 18.08 -13.65
C LEU A 330 0.45 19.03 -14.04
N GLY A 331 0.16 20.04 -13.20
CA GLY A 331 -0.79 21.11 -13.51
C GLY A 331 -0.21 22.23 -14.38
N ASP A 332 1.09 22.22 -14.64
CA ASP A 332 1.74 23.20 -15.51
C ASP A 332 1.66 22.78 -16.99
N GLN A 333 1.92 23.72 -17.89
CA GLN A 333 1.97 23.44 -19.34
C GLN A 333 3.19 22.60 -19.76
N ILE A 334 4.18 22.44 -18.87
CA ILE A 334 5.40 21.68 -19.14
C ILE A 334 5.15 20.20 -18.84
N GLN A 335 5.28 19.35 -19.86
CA GLN A 335 5.20 17.91 -19.70
C GLN A 335 6.60 17.28 -19.72
N TYR A 336 6.93 16.56 -18.65
CA TYR A 336 8.15 15.76 -18.57
C TYR A 336 7.83 14.33 -19.04
N ILE A 337 8.27 13.97 -20.26
CA ILE A 337 7.99 12.66 -20.88
C ILE A 337 8.47 11.50 -19.98
N ASN A 338 9.72 11.57 -19.53
CA ASN A 338 10.29 10.65 -18.54
C ASN A 338 10.83 11.47 -17.35
N PRO A 339 10.12 11.52 -16.21
CA PRO A 339 10.54 12.32 -15.06
C PRO A 339 11.80 11.77 -14.35
N PHE A 340 12.22 10.54 -14.66
CA PHE A 340 13.47 9.96 -14.14
C PHE A 340 14.70 10.35 -14.97
N SER A 341 14.52 10.93 -16.16
CA SER A 341 15.62 11.25 -17.04
C SER A 341 16.47 12.41 -16.53
N CYS A 342 17.76 12.36 -16.83
CA CYS A 342 18.73 13.41 -16.51
C CYS A 342 19.09 14.29 -17.72
N GLY A 343 18.44 14.08 -18.88
CA GLY A 343 18.70 14.84 -20.10
C GLY A 343 18.21 16.30 -20.04
N ASP A 344 18.48 17.06 -21.08
CA ASP A 344 18.01 18.45 -21.21
C ASP A 344 16.48 18.54 -21.14
N ASN A 345 15.97 19.62 -20.54
CA ASN A 345 14.54 19.87 -20.33
C ASN A 345 13.82 18.77 -19.51
N SER A 346 14.57 18.03 -18.68
CA SER A 346 14.02 17.04 -17.75
C SER A 346 13.64 17.66 -16.41
N PHE A 347 12.80 16.95 -15.64
CA PHE A 347 12.50 17.32 -14.26
C PHE A 347 13.77 17.33 -13.39
N TYR A 348 14.73 16.45 -13.67
CA TYR A 348 16.04 16.46 -13.02
C TYR A 348 16.78 17.79 -13.21
N THR A 349 16.93 18.25 -14.46
CA THR A 349 17.63 19.51 -14.75
C THR A 349 16.91 20.73 -14.16
N ALA A 350 15.57 20.69 -14.08
CA ALA A 350 14.80 21.70 -13.38
C ALA A 350 15.15 21.76 -11.88
N LEU A 351 15.17 20.61 -11.19
CA LEU A 351 15.59 20.52 -9.78
C LEU A 351 17.06 20.93 -9.59
N GLU A 352 17.95 20.52 -10.49
CA GLU A 352 19.38 20.82 -10.44
C GLU A 352 19.63 22.31 -10.49
N SER A 353 18.99 23.01 -11.44
CA SER A 353 19.12 24.47 -11.60
C SER A 353 18.74 25.25 -10.34
N LYS A 354 17.91 24.66 -9.47
CA LYS A 354 17.43 25.23 -8.21
C LYS A 354 18.11 24.66 -6.97
N LYS A 355 19.12 23.78 -7.13
CA LYS A 355 19.84 23.10 -6.05
C LYS A 355 18.91 22.26 -5.14
N LEU A 356 17.88 21.65 -5.73
CA LEU A 356 16.89 20.85 -5.02
C LEU A 356 17.20 19.34 -5.04
N LEU A 357 18.34 18.92 -5.61
CA LEU A 357 18.73 17.52 -5.64
C LEU A 357 19.30 17.04 -4.29
N ALA A 358 18.84 15.88 -3.84
CA ALA A 358 19.36 15.23 -2.65
C ALA A 358 20.57 14.32 -2.99
N ASN A 359 21.58 14.29 -2.11
CA ASN A 359 22.69 13.33 -2.19
C ASN A 359 22.43 12.04 -1.41
N ASN A 360 21.59 12.11 -0.38
CA ASN A 360 21.14 10.99 0.45
C ASN A 360 19.61 11.03 0.55
N ASN A 361 18.98 9.93 0.95
CA ASN A 361 17.52 9.90 1.14
C ASN A 361 17.13 10.28 2.60
N PRO A 362 16.66 11.53 2.86
CA PRO A 362 16.19 11.94 4.18
C PRO A 362 14.92 11.24 4.65
N ASP A 363 14.13 10.61 3.77
CA ASP A 363 12.84 10.01 4.12
C ASP A 363 12.99 8.81 5.07
N LYS A 364 14.21 8.29 5.24
CA LYS A 364 14.53 7.23 6.21
C LYS A 364 14.58 7.73 7.66
N PHE A 365 14.62 9.04 7.88
CA PHE A 365 14.71 9.62 9.22
C PHE A 365 13.34 9.97 9.80
N ASN A 366 13.18 9.76 11.10
CA ASN A 366 12.02 10.13 11.91
C ASN A 366 12.47 10.58 13.31
N GLU A 367 11.53 10.94 14.17
CA GLU A 367 11.80 11.41 15.53
C GLU A 367 12.50 10.38 16.43
N GLN A 368 12.42 9.08 16.08
CA GLN A 368 13.02 7.99 16.85
C GLN A 368 14.48 7.74 16.48
N ASN A 369 14.85 7.91 15.20
CA ASN A 369 16.19 7.61 14.70
C ASN A 369 17.04 8.85 14.37
N TYR A 370 16.46 10.05 14.44
CA TYR A 370 17.19 11.29 14.16
C TYR A 370 17.90 11.83 15.41
N ASN A 371 19.21 12.06 15.29
CA ASN A 371 20.02 12.48 16.43
C ASN A 371 19.70 13.92 16.89
N GLY A 372 19.51 14.06 18.21
CA GLY A 372 19.36 15.35 18.88
C GLY A 372 18.01 16.04 18.69
N VAL A 373 16.94 15.31 18.34
CA VAL A 373 15.57 15.84 18.17
C VAL A 373 15.15 16.69 19.37
N GLY A 374 15.34 16.20 20.60
CA GLY A 374 14.95 16.94 21.80
C GLY A 374 15.65 18.29 21.97
N ARG A 375 16.94 18.39 21.64
CA ARG A 375 17.68 19.66 21.68
C ARG A 375 17.21 20.61 20.57
N LYS A 376 17.01 20.10 19.36
CA LYS A 376 16.52 20.88 18.21
C LYS A 376 15.10 21.41 18.47
N LEU A 377 14.23 20.58 19.04
CA LEU A 377 12.87 20.97 19.44
C LEU A 377 12.88 22.10 20.48
N LYS A 378 13.78 22.06 21.47
CA LYS A 378 13.92 23.16 22.44
C LYS A 378 14.30 24.49 21.77
N ILE A 379 15.14 24.46 20.74
CA ILE A 379 15.52 25.66 19.96
C ILE A 379 14.30 26.18 19.19
N ILE A 380 13.58 25.30 18.50
CA ILE A 380 12.36 25.65 17.76
C ILE A 380 11.31 26.25 18.70
N ASN A 381 11.08 25.65 19.88
CA ASN A 381 10.12 26.17 20.85
C ASN A 381 10.47 27.58 21.33
N LYS A 382 11.77 27.87 21.55
CA LYS A 382 12.22 29.24 21.89
C LYS A 382 11.95 30.22 20.75
N LEU A 383 12.26 29.84 19.51
CA LEU A 383 12.00 30.66 18.32
C LEU A 383 10.51 30.99 18.19
N PHE A 384 9.64 29.99 18.28
CA PHE A 384 8.19 30.19 18.19
C PHE A 384 7.64 31.02 19.36
N GLY A 385 8.25 30.91 20.55
CA GLY A 385 7.98 31.81 21.68
C GLY A 385 8.31 33.27 21.37
N MET A 386 9.43 33.53 20.69
CA MET A 386 9.80 34.88 20.24
C MET A 386 8.84 35.41 19.17
N VAL A 387 8.50 34.59 18.17
CA VAL A 387 7.52 34.95 17.13
C VAL A 387 6.17 35.33 17.75
N LYS A 388 5.69 34.54 18.72
CA LYS A 388 4.48 34.88 19.48
C LYS A 388 4.62 36.21 20.23
N GLY A 389 5.78 36.49 20.82
CA GLY A 389 6.05 37.75 21.50
C GLY A 389 5.95 38.97 20.58
N ILE A 390 6.46 38.84 19.34
CA ILE A 390 6.45 39.91 18.33
C ILE A 390 5.04 40.11 17.75
N LEU A 391 4.33 39.03 17.43
CA LEU A 391 3.03 39.10 16.75
C LEU A 391 1.86 39.38 17.70
N GLY A 392 2.00 39.03 18.98
CA GLY A 392 0.84 38.86 19.87
C GLY A 392 0.13 37.52 19.61
N PHE A 393 -0.65 37.06 20.59
CA PHE A 393 -1.23 35.70 20.57
C PHE A 393 -2.22 35.47 19.42
N GLU A 394 -3.13 36.42 19.15
CA GLU A 394 -4.15 36.25 18.10
C GLU A 394 -3.52 36.08 16.71
N LYS A 395 -2.58 36.96 16.34
CA LYS A 395 -1.84 36.88 15.07
C LYS A 395 -0.96 35.63 15.02
N TYR A 396 -0.37 35.23 16.15
CA TYR A 396 0.38 33.97 16.25
C TYR A 396 -0.53 32.75 15.99
N ALA A 397 -1.74 32.71 16.56
CA ALA A 397 -2.68 31.62 16.33
C ALA A 397 -3.07 31.52 14.84
N LEU A 398 -3.31 32.65 14.17
CA LEU A 398 -3.54 32.69 12.72
C LEU A 398 -2.31 32.22 11.93
N PHE A 399 -1.11 32.65 12.35
CA PHE A 399 0.15 32.22 11.73
C PHE A 399 0.34 30.69 11.83
N ILE A 400 0.09 30.09 12.99
CA ILE A 400 0.18 28.62 13.16
C ILE A 400 -0.86 27.90 12.30
N LYS A 401 -2.09 28.42 12.24
CA LYS A 401 -3.14 27.86 11.37
C LYS A 401 -2.73 27.90 9.90
N PHE A 402 -2.11 28.99 9.45
CA PHE A 402 -1.56 29.10 8.09
C PHE A 402 -0.39 28.14 7.89
N LEU A 403 0.58 28.13 8.81
CA LEU A 403 1.80 27.32 8.71
C LEU A 403 1.50 25.82 8.63
N ALA A 404 0.50 25.34 9.38
CA ALA A 404 0.07 23.94 9.34
C ALA A 404 -0.32 23.47 7.93
N ARG A 405 -0.77 24.37 7.06
CA ARG A 405 -1.10 24.08 5.66
C ARG A 405 0.02 24.47 4.70
N TYR A 406 0.68 25.59 4.96
CA TYR A 406 1.77 26.09 4.12
C TYR A 406 2.96 25.14 4.11
N ALA A 407 3.29 24.49 5.23
CA ALA A 407 4.44 23.61 5.35
C ALA A 407 4.35 22.29 4.55
N ARG A 408 3.27 22.07 3.79
CA ARG A 408 3.15 20.93 2.87
C ARG A 408 4.16 21.03 1.74
N PHE A 409 4.63 19.87 1.27
CA PHE A 409 5.61 19.78 0.18
C PHE A 409 5.11 20.41 -1.12
N GLU A 410 3.83 20.21 -1.44
CA GLU A 410 3.16 20.81 -2.59
C GLU A 410 3.17 22.35 -2.53
N ASN A 411 3.01 22.94 -1.34
CA ASN A 411 3.06 24.38 -1.14
C ASN A 411 4.50 24.95 -1.21
N GLN A 412 5.53 24.09 -1.29
CA GLN A 412 6.91 24.50 -1.53
C GLN A 412 7.28 24.55 -3.01
N TYR A 413 6.31 24.42 -3.93
CA TYR A 413 6.54 24.41 -5.37
C TYR A 413 7.19 25.69 -5.93
N PHE A 414 7.09 26.81 -5.20
CA PHE A 414 7.78 28.06 -5.53
C PHE A 414 9.31 27.92 -5.58
N LEU A 415 9.87 26.92 -4.90
CA LEU A 415 11.31 26.61 -4.99
C LEU A 415 11.72 26.21 -6.42
N LEU A 416 10.80 25.64 -7.21
CA LEU A 416 11.01 25.27 -8.59
C LEU A 416 10.60 26.37 -9.57
N LYS A 417 9.39 26.94 -9.40
CA LYS A 417 8.77 27.87 -10.35
C LYS A 417 9.07 29.36 -10.10
N GLY A 418 9.52 29.72 -8.89
CA GLY A 418 9.64 31.10 -8.42
C GLY A 418 8.44 31.55 -7.59
N SER A 419 8.63 32.61 -6.80
CA SER A 419 7.64 33.16 -5.85
C SER A 419 6.40 33.73 -6.52
N ASP A 420 6.54 34.31 -7.70
CA ASP A 420 5.52 35.18 -8.29
C ASP A 420 4.42 34.39 -9.03
N THR A 421 4.62 33.09 -9.21
CA THR A 421 3.76 32.23 -10.04
C THR A 421 3.12 31.06 -9.29
N THR A 422 3.40 30.90 -7.99
CA THR A 422 2.94 29.72 -7.24
C THR A 422 1.72 30.08 -6.39
N GLN A 423 0.57 29.52 -6.72
CA GLN A 423 -0.64 29.68 -5.92
C GLN A 423 -0.58 28.79 -4.68
N TYR A 424 -1.06 29.33 -3.55
CA TYR A 424 -1.23 28.54 -2.34
C TYR A 424 -2.33 27.50 -2.54
N ILE A 425 -1.98 26.22 -2.37
CA ILE A 425 -2.91 25.11 -2.48
C ILE A 425 -3.57 24.90 -1.12
N ASN A 426 -4.90 25.07 -1.11
CA ASN A 426 -5.74 24.76 0.04
C ASN A 426 -6.46 23.44 -0.20
N GLU A 427 -6.07 22.41 0.54
CA GLU A 427 -6.60 21.05 0.43
C GLU A 427 -8.12 20.94 0.57
N ASN A 428 -8.75 21.87 1.30
CA ASN A 428 -10.19 21.87 1.56
C ASN A 428 -10.98 22.71 0.55
N ARG A 429 -10.27 23.38 -0.36
CA ARG A 429 -10.84 24.29 -1.36
C ARG A 429 -10.09 24.02 -2.66
N ASN A 430 -10.23 22.83 -3.20
CA ASN A 430 -9.78 22.59 -4.58
C ASN A 430 -10.43 23.65 -5.47
N GLN A 431 -9.59 24.57 -5.97
CA GLN A 431 -9.96 25.45 -7.06
C GLN A 431 -9.94 24.60 -8.32
N SER A 432 -11.05 23.93 -8.59
CA SER A 432 -11.50 23.72 -9.96
C SER A 432 -12.48 24.84 -10.26
N SER A 433 -11.94 25.99 -10.64
CA SER A 433 -12.61 27.01 -11.44
C SER A 433 -11.89 27.09 -12.78
#